data_AF-A0A7X8R9D5-F1
#
_entry.id   AF-A0A7X8R9D5-F1
#
_cell.length_a   1.000
_cell.length_b   1.000
_cell.length_c   1.000
_cell.angle_alpha   90.00
_cell.angle_beta   90.00
_cell.angle_gamma   90.00
#
_symmetry.space_group_name_H-M   'P 1'
#
loop_
_entity.id
_entity.type
_entity.pdbx_description
1 polymer ?
#
loop_
_entity_poly.entity_id
_entity_poly.type
_entity_poly.pdbx_seq_one_letter_code
_entity_poly.pdbx_strand_id
1 'polypeptide(L)'
;MYSIDELRRNILERLIHLDIELAEKYKNNKKVFKLIIVGSSAIALKHNLLRITDDIDSLHIEEELWEFLRKNYEVYRINDRCKGIILLHPDYEERLVKIKIDYKFNFLDIYLLSDYDLIITKFGRGYHGEIMKED
;
A
#
# COMPACT_ATOMS: atom_id res chain seq x y z
N MET A 1 -3.75 10.30 20.24
CA MET A 1 -4.22 9.05 19.61
C MET A 1 -5.18 9.49 18.53
N TYR A 2 -4.89 9.22 17.26
CA TYR A 2 -5.77 9.64 16.15
C TYR A 2 -7.06 8.84 16.16
N SER A 3 -8.17 9.47 15.77
CA SER A 3 -9.40 8.75 15.43
C SER A 3 -9.18 7.92 14.15
N ILE A 4 -10.06 6.95 13.90
CA ILE A 4 -10.03 6.12 12.68
C ILE A 4 -10.13 7.00 11.43
N ASP A 5 -11.03 7.98 11.49
CA ASP A 5 -11.26 8.91 10.39
C ASP A 5 -10.06 9.81 10.15
N GLU A 6 -9.35 10.23 11.20
CA GLU A 6 -8.11 11.01 11.08
C GLU A 6 -6.98 10.20 10.44
N LEU A 7 -6.83 8.92 10.80
CA LEU A 7 -5.81 8.05 10.21
C LEU A 7 -6.09 7.81 8.73
N ARG A 8 -7.33 7.43 8.40
CA ARG A 8 -7.76 7.22 7.01
C ARG A 8 -7.54 8.49 6.21
N ARG A 9 -7.94 9.65 6.74
CA ARG A 9 -7.73 10.95 6.11
C ARG A 9 -6.24 11.23 5.88
N ASN A 10 -5.37 10.99 6.86
CA ASN A 10 -3.93 11.23 6.73
C ASN A 10 -3.30 10.34 5.63
N ILE A 11 -3.67 9.07 5.56
CA ILE A 11 -3.21 8.17 4.48
C ILE A 11 -3.67 8.70 3.12
N LEU A 12 -4.95 9.10 3.01
CA LEU A 12 -5.51 9.65 1.77
C LEU A 12 -4.84 10.97 1.37
N GLU A 13 -4.61 11.88 2.30
CA GLU A 13 -3.92 13.15 2.09
C GLU A 13 -2.51 12.92 1.54
N ARG A 14 -1.75 11.98 2.10
CA ARG A 14 -0.43 11.60 1.59
C ARG A 14 -0.48 11.03 0.18
N LEU A 15 -1.45 10.16 -0.12
CA LEU A 15 -1.61 9.57 -1.46
C LEU A 15 -2.01 10.63 -2.51
N ILE A 16 -2.90 11.56 -2.14
CA ILE A 16 -3.31 12.67 -2.99
C ILE A 16 -2.14 13.61 -3.25
N HIS A 17 -1.41 13.97 -2.19
CA HIS A 17 -0.22 14.81 -2.31
C HIS A 17 0.85 14.17 -3.20
N LEU A 18 1.06 12.85 -3.06
CA LEU A 18 1.98 12.11 -3.93
C LEU A 18 1.55 12.18 -5.40
N ASP A 19 0.26 11.99 -5.71
CA ASP A 19 -0.25 12.10 -7.09
C ASP A 19 -0.01 13.50 -7.69
N ILE A 20 -0.17 14.56 -6.88
CA ILE A 20 0.09 15.94 -7.28
C ILE A 20 1.59 16.15 -7.57
N GLU A 21 2.49 15.73 -6.68
CA GLU A 21 3.94 15.89 -6.91
C GLU A 21 4.42 15.07 -8.10
N LEU A 22 3.87 13.87 -8.30
CA LEU A 22 4.15 13.06 -9.50
C LEU A 22 3.63 13.76 -10.76
N ALA A 23 2.46 14.40 -10.71
CA ALA A 23 1.93 15.16 -11.84
C ALA A 23 2.83 16.33 -12.23
N GLU A 24 3.45 17.00 -11.26
CA GLU A 24 4.42 18.08 -11.53
C GLU A 24 5.71 17.52 -12.14
N LYS A 25 6.26 16.45 -11.55
CA LYS A 25 7.52 15.84 -12.00
C LYS A 25 7.39 15.18 -13.38
N TYR A 26 6.25 14.56 -13.65
CA TYR A 26 6.00 13.76 -14.85
C TYR A 26 5.01 14.40 -15.81
N LYS A 27 4.76 15.72 -15.73
CA LYS A 27 3.77 16.45 -16.53
C LYS A 27 3.81 16.18 -18.04
N ASN A 28 5.00 15.92 -18.58
CA ASN A 28 5.22 15.64 -20.02
C ASN A 28 5.26 14.15 -20.36
N ASN A 29 5.05 13.27 -19.38
CA ASN A 29 5.04 11.83 -19.53
C ASN A 29 3.61 11.31 -19.29
N LYS A 30 3.17 10.30 -20.06
CA LYS A 30 1.88 9.62 -19.87
C LYS A 30 1.96 8.47 -18.86
N LYS A 31 3.03 8.42 -18.05
CA LYS A 31 3.27 7.34 -17.10
C LYS A 31 2.29 7.41 -15.93
N VAL A 32 1.68 6.27 -15.63
CA VAL A 32 0.84 6.07 -14.45
C VAL A 32 1.46 4.92 -13.66
N PHE A 33 1.76 5.14 -12.38
CA PHE A 33 2.39 4.14 -11.53
C PHE A 33 1.34 3.27 -10.85
N LYS A 34 1.55 1.96 -10.82
CA LYS A 34 0.70 1.03 -10.07
C LYS A 34 1.18 0.95 -8.62
N LEU A 35 0.27 1.17 -7.66
CA LEU A 35 0.56 1.01 -6.23
C LEU A 35 -0.45 0.04 -5.61
N ILE A 36 0.03 -1.11 -5.12
CA ILE A 36 -0.81 -2.09 -4.43
C ILE A 36 -0.55 -1.98 -2.93
N ILE A 37 -1.47 -1.36 -2.20
CA ILE A 37 -1.36 -1.16 -0.74
C ILE A 37 -1.87 -2.42 -0.02
N VAL A 38 -1.13 -2.84 1.00
CA VAL A 38 -1.43 -4.01 1.83
C VAL A 38 -1.35 -3.68 3.32
N GLY A 39 -1.44 -4.71 4.15
CA GLY A 39 -1.25 -4.55 5.59
C GLY A 39 -2.41 -3.80 6.25
N SER A 40 -2.09 -3.11 7.34
CA SER A 40 -3.12 -2.42 8.14
C SER A 40 -3.65 -1.17 7.43
N SER A 41 -2.85 -0.50 6.61
CA SER A 41 -3.24 0.68 5.82
C SER A 41 -4.31 0.32 4.78
N ALA A 42 -4.18 -0.85 4.11
CA ALA A 42 -5.22 -1.35 3.22
C ALA A 42 -6.54 -1.64 3.95
N ILE A 43 -6.47 -2.21 5.15
CA ILE A 43 -7.64 -2.48 5.99
C ILE A 43 -8.31 -1.17 6.42
N ALA A 44 -7.54 -0.16 6.82
CA ALA A 44 -8.06 1.16 7.19
C ALA A 44 -8.78 1.84 6.01
N LEU A 45 -8.20 1.77 4.80
CA LEU A 45 -8.80 2.31 3.58
C LEU A 45 -10.09 1.57 3.17
N LYS A 46 -10.19 0.27 3.46
CA LYS A 46 -11.31 -0.57 3.01
C LYS A 46 -12.47 -0.67 4.00
N HIS A 47 -12.19 -0.86 5.28
CA HIS A 47 -13.18 -1.27 6.29
C HIS A 47 -13.32 -0.31 7.48
N ASN A 48 -12.57 0.81 7.52
CA ASN A 48 -12.52 1.68 8.70
C ASN A 48 -12.19 0.92 10.01
N LEU A 49 -11.32 -0.10 9.95
CA LEU A 49 -10.95 -0.91 11.11
C LEU A 49 -9.63 -0.45 11.75
N LEU A 50 -9.55 -0.59 13.08
CA LEU A 50 -8.44 -0.14 13.93
C LEU A 50 -7.22 -1.07 13.87
N ARG A 51 -6.12 -0.54 13.34
CA ARG A 51 -4.77 -0.79 13.87
C ARG A 51 -3.88 0.40 13.50
N ILE A 52 -3.25 1.01 14.50
CA ILE A 52 -2.36 2.17 14.31
C ILE A 52 -1.12 1.68 13.57
N THR A 53 -1.00 2.10 12.31
CA THR A 53 0.23 2.00 11.52
C THR A 53 0.34 3.33 10.80
N ASP A 54 1.48 4.00 10.91
CA ASP A 54 1.67 5.27 10.21
C ASP A 54 2.39 5.07 8.86
N ASP A 55 3.02 3.92 8.67
CA ASP A 55 3.58 3.47 7.40
C ASP A 55 2.51 2.88 6.47
N ILE A 56 2.78 2.96 5.18
CA ILE A 56 1.96 2.37 4.11
C ILE A 56 2.77 1.24 3.49
N ASP A 57 2.36 0.01 3.78
CA ASP A 57 2.95 -1.18 3.17
C ASP A 57 2.42 -1.39 1.75
N SER A 58 3.30 -1.79 0.84
CA SER A 58 2.93 -2.16 -0.53
C SER A 58 3.56 -3.49 -0.95
N LEU A 59 2.95 -4.19 -1.92
CA LEU A 59 3.51 -5.44 -2.46
C LEU A 59 4.70 -5.20 -3.38
N HIS A 60 4.62 -4.12 -4.15
CA HIS A 60 5.63 -3.77 -5.13
C HIS A 60 5.51 -2.28 -5.46
N ILE A 61 6.67 -1.65 -5.63
CA ILE A 61 6.83 -0.28 -6.11
C ILE A 61 7.79 -0.34 -7.29
N GLU A 62 7.39 0.26 -8.41
CA GLU A 62 8.27 0.44 -9.57
C GLU A 62 9.52 1.25 -9.17
N GLU A 63 10.69 0.90 -9.70
CA GLU A 63 11.99 1.48 -9.30
C GLU A 63 11.99 3.01 -9.34
N GLU A 64 11.42 3.61 -10.38
CA GLU A 64 11.39 5.05 -10.56
C GLU A 64 10.52 5.78 -9.51
N LEU A 65 9.40 5.16 -9.11
CA LEU A 65 8.57 5.64 -8.00
C LEU A 65 9.29 5.42 -6.67
N TRP A 66 10.00 4.29 -6.52
CA TRP A 66 10.77 3.99 -5.32
C TRP A 66 11.88 4.99 -5.07
N GLU A 67 12.62 5.41 -6.10
CA GLU A 67 13.64 6.45 -5.98
C GLU A 67 13.07 7.78 -5.45
N PHE A 68 11.87 8.12 -5.89
CA PHE A 68 11.15 9.31 -5.42
C PHE A 68 10.71 9.15 -3.96
N LEU A 69 10.06 8.03 -3.63
CA LEU A 69 9.56 7.76 -2.28
C LEU A 69 10.68 7.65 -1.25
N ARG A 70 11.82 7.03 -1.60
CA ARG A 70 12.96 6.89 -0.69
C ARG A 70 13.56 8.24 -0.29
N LYS A 71 13.61 9.21 -1.21
CA LYS A 71 14.08 10.58 -0.92
C LYS A 71 13.11 11.34 -0.01
N ASN A 72 11.83 10.99 -0.07
CA ASN A 72 10.74 11.67 0.65
C ASN A 72 10.06 10.74 1.68
N TYR A 73 10.80 9.79 2.24
CA TYR A 73 10.22 8.72 3.05
C TYR A 73 9.53 9.25 4.32
N GLU A 74 10.09 10.27 4.96
CA GLU A 74 9.49 10.88 6.16
C GLU A 74 8.11 11.52 5.89
N VAL A 75 7.84 11.92 4.65
CA VAL A 75 6.56 12.52 4.23
C VAL A 75 5.54 11.43 3.92
N TYR A 76 5.92 10.47 3.08
CA TYR A 76 4.96 9.50 2.54
C TYR A 76 4.84 8.23 3.40
N ARG A 77 5.96 7.82 4.01
CA ARG A 77 6.11 6.57 4.78
C ARG A 77 5.64 5.32 4.02
N ILE A 78 5.75 5.32 2.69
CA ILE A 78 5.41 4.19 1.83
C ILE A 78 6.65 3.29 1.67
N ASN A 79 6.47 1.97 1.81
CA ASN A 79 7.54 0.99 1.66
C ASN A 79 7.06 -0.29 0.96
N ASP A 80 7.99 -1.10 0.44
CA ASP A 80 7.73 -2.38 -0.21
C ASP A 80 8.28 -3.58 0.57
N ARG A 81 8.46 -3.47 1.89
CA ARG A 81 9.04 -4.54 2.75
C ARG A 81 8.23 -5.83 2.71
N CYS A 82 6.99 -5.78 2.26
CA CYS A 82 6.14 -6.95 2.08
C CYS A 82 6.50 -7.80 0.86
N LYS A 83 7.28 -7.25 -0.08
CA LYS A 83 7.74 -7.93 -1.29
C LYS A 83 8.54 -9.18 -0.90
N GLY A 84 8.10 -10.34 -1.38
CA GLY A 84 8.73 -11.63 -1.10
C GLY A 84 8.40 -12.25 0.27
N ILE A 85 7.68 -11.54 1.15
CA ILE A 85 7.22 -12.08 2.44
C ILE A 85 5.78 -12.60 2.34
N ILE A 86 4.94 -11.91 1.57
CA ILE A 86 3.53 -12.27 1.44
C ILE A 86 3.39 -13.32 0.32
N LEU A 87 2.91 -14.50 0.70
CA LEU A 87 2.53 -15.56 -0.23
C LEU A 87 1.06 -15.37 -0.62
N LEU A 88 0.82 -14.85 -1.82
CA LEU A 88 -0.51 -14.74 -2.43
C LEU A 88 -0.67 -15.83 -3.49
N HIS A 89 -1.92 -16.20 -3.77
CA HIS A 89 -2.20 -17.05 -4.92
C HIS A 89 -1.79 -16.33 -6.22
N PRO A 90 -1.23 -17.01 -7.24
CA PRO A 90 -0.68 -16.35 -8.44
C PRO A 90 -1.64 -15.43 -9.22
N ASP A 91 -2.95 -15.66 -9.09
CA ASP A 91 -4.01 -14.90 -9.76
C ASP A 91 -4.52 -13.69 -8.92
N TYR A 92 -3.88 -13.36 -7.80
CA TYR A 92 -4.36 -12.31 -6.88
C TYR A 92 -4.57 -10.96 -7.59
N GLU A 93 -3.84 -10.71 -8.68
CA GLU A 93 -3.98 -9.51 -9.48
C GLU A 93 -5.38 -9.35 -10.11
N GLU A 94 -6.06 -10.45 -10.43
CA GLU A 94 -7.42 -10.46 -10.99
C GLU A 94 -8.47 -10.03 -9.95
N ARG A 95 -8.13 -10.13 -8.66
CA ARG A 95 -9.01 -9.78 -7.54
C ARG A 95 -8.67 -8.45 -6.87
N LEU A 96 -7.75 -7.67 -7.46
CA LEU A 96 -7.40 -6.35 -6.96
C LEU A 96 -8.62 -5.42 -6.98
N VAL A 97 -8.76 -4.65 -5.91
CA VAL A 97 -9.85 -3.68 -5.74
C VAL A 97 -9.26 -2.28 -5.87
N LYS A 98 -9.68 -1.52 -6.88
CA LYS A 98 -9.28 -0.11 -6.99
C LYS A 98 -9.86 0.69 -5.83
N ILE A 99 -9.05 1.60 -5.27
CA ILE A 99 -9.52 2.48 -4.19
C ILE A 99 -10.72 3.32 -4.65
N LYS A 100 -11.74 3.47 -3.78
CA LYS A 100 -12.94 4.27 -4.04
C LYS A 100 -12.96 5.48 -3.12
N ILE A 101 -12.59 6.63 -3.65
CA ILE A 101 -12.62 7.93 -2.96
C ILE A 101 -13.08 9.04 -3.92
N ASP A 102 -13.49 10.17 -3.36
CA ASP A 102 -13.85 11.39 -4.11
C ASP A 102 -12.59 12.19 -4.50
N TYR A 103 -11.67 11.53 -5.19
CA TYR A 103 -10.49 12.14 -5.80
C TYR A 103 -10.09 11.31 -7.03
N LYS A 104 -9.79 12.01 -8.13
CA LYS A 104 -9.35 11.38 -9.38
C LYS A 104 -7.84 11.44 -9.50
N PHE A 105 -7.19 10.31 -9.23
CA PHE A 105 -5.76 10.13 -9.46
C PHE A 105 -5.43 10.16 -10.97
N ASN A 106 -4.34 10.85 -11.31
CA ASN A 106 -3.89 10.97 -12.70
C ASN A 106 -2.57 10.24 -12.97
N PHE A 107 -1.73 10.08 -11.93
CA PHE A 107 -0.40 9.47 -12.02
C PHE A 107 -0.24 8.26 -11.10
N LEU A 108 -1.21 8.01 -10.22
CA LEU A 108 -1.28 6.81 -9.39
C LEU A 108 -2.50 5.96 -9.70
N ASP A 109 -2.26 4.67 -9.89
CA ASP A 109 -3.27 3.64 -9.99
C ASP A 109 -3.22 2.79 -8.71
N ILE A 110 -4.08 3.14 -7.76
CA ILE A 110 -4.04 2.59 -6.40
C ILE A 110 -5.01 1.42 -6.26
N TYR A 111 -4.45 0.28 -5.91
CA TYR A 111 -5.17 -0.97 -5.69
C TYR A 111 -4.99 -1.47 -4.25
N LEU A 112 -6.01 -2.16 -3.77
CA LEU A 112 -6.03 -2.90 -2.52
C LEU A 112 -6.22 -4.38 -2.86
N LEU A 113 -5.73 -5.26 -1.99
CA LEU A 113 -6.06 -6.67 -2.08
C LEU A 113 -7.56 -6.92 -1.81
N SER A 114 -8.07 -8.05 -2.33
CA SER A 114 -9.39 -8.56 -1.94
C SER A 114 -9.43 -8.85 -0.44
N ASP A 115 -10.62 -8.98 0.15
CA ASP A 115 -10.71 -9.27 1.59
C ASP A 115 -10.08 -10.63 1.93
N TYR A 116 -10.32 -11.62 1.06
CA TYR A 116 -9.70 -12.93 1.14
C TYR A 116 -8.17 -12.84 1.11
N ASP A 117 -7.60 -12.15 0.12
CA ASP A 117 -6.15 -12.03 -0.02
C ASP A 117 -5.53 -11.22 1.14
N LEU A 118 -6.20 -10.15 1.61
CA LEU A 118 -5.77 -9.40 2.80
C LEU A 118 -5.71 -10.28 4.04
N ILE A 119 -6.73 -11.12 4.27
CA ILE A 119 -6.78 -12.06 5.39
C ILE A 119 -5.62 -13.06 5.30
N ILE A 120 -5.36 -13.64 4.12
CA ILE A 120 -4.21 -14.55 3.90
C ILE A 120 -2.89 -13.89 4.33
N THR A 121 -2.69 -12.61 3.99
CA THR A 121 -1.46 -11.89 4.36
C THR A 121 -1.20 -11.81 5.86
N LYS A 122 -2.25 -11.96 6.68
CA LYS A 122 -2.14 -11.95 8.15
C LYS A 122 -1.80 -13.33 8.72
N PHE A 123 -2.25 -14.41 8.08
CA PHE A 123 -1.92 -15.78 8.47
C PHE A 123 -0.50 -16.19 8.05
N GLY A 124 -0.05 -15.78 6.85
CA GLY A 124 1.27 -16.15 6.33
C GLY A 124 2.47 -15.61 7.13
N ARG A 125 2.27 -14.56 7.95
CA ARG A 125 3.35 -13.97 8.77
C ARG A 125 3.72 -14.79 10.01
N GLY A 126 2.95 -15.81 10.37
CA GLY A 126 3.21 -16.64 11.56
C GLY A 126 4.20 -17.79 11.36
N TYR A 127 4.54 -18.14 10.12
CA TYR A 127 5.24 -19.41 9.83
C TYR A 127 6.77 -19.34 9.80
N HIS A 128 7.39 -18.16 9.89
CA HIS A 128 8.86 -18.03 9.87
C HIS A 128 9.54 -18.13 11.25
N GLY A 129 8.76 -18.22 12.34
CA GLY A 129 9.30 -18.27 13.71
C GLY A 129 9.42 -19.66 14.34
N GLU A 130 8.77 -20.69 13.78
CA GLU A 130 8.60 -21.98 14.47
C GLU A 130 9.17 -23.21 13.74
N ILE A 131 9.70 -23.09 12.51
CA ILE A 131 10.20 -24.25 11.74
C ILE A 131 11.74 -24.27 11.62
N MET A 132 12.46 -23.84 12.66
CA MET A 132 13.91 -24.02 12.78
C MET A 132 14.28 -24.41 14.22
N LYS A 133 13.61 -25.43 14.77
CA LYS A 133 14.09 -26.26 15.88
C LYS A 133 13.52 -27.66 15.74
N GLU A 134 14.13 -28.45 14.87
CA GLU A 134 14.15 -29.90 15.02
C GLU A 134 15.62 -30.33 14.91
N ASP A 135 16.12 -30.78 16.07
CA ASP A 135 17.31 -31.58 16.43
C ASP A 135 18.64 -31.40 15.69
#